data_AF-A0A932LB51-F1
#
_entry.id   AF-A0A932LB51-F1
#
_cell.length_a   1.000
_cell.length_b   1.000
_cell.length_c   1.000
_cell.angle_alpha   90.00
_cell.angle_beta   90.00
_cell.angle_gamma   90.00
#
_symmetry.space_group_name_H-M   'P 1'
#
loop_
_entity.id
_entity.type
_entity.pdbx_description
1 polymer ?
#
loop_
_entity_poly.entity_id
_entity_poly.type
_entity_poly.pdbx_seq_one_letter_code
_entity_poly.pdbx_strand_id
1 'polypeptide(L)' 'MQDRFKGKSTNKSWTLGHRGRLWQPRSYDHVLREEESVMAVADYILNNPVRKGYVKQWQDWPYSVRLDLLL' A
#
# COMPACT_ATOMS: atom_id res chain seq x y z
N MET A 1 -8.13 10.88 7.79
CA MET A 1 -7.40 10.95 6.50
C MET A 1 -7.86 9.86 5.53
N GLN A 2 -7.92 8.60 5.97
CA GLN A 2 -8.18 7.44 5.10
C GLN A 2 -9.57 7.46 4.44
N ASP A 3 -10.63 7.80 5.18
CA ASP A 3 -11.99 7.84 4.60
C ASP A 3 -12.13 8.90 3.52
N ARG A 4 -11.46 10.05 3.68
CA ARG A 4 -11.45 11.10 2.67
C ARG A 4 -10.74 10.64 1.40
N PHE A 5 -9.61 9.95 1.52
CA PHE A 5 -8.89 9.37 0.38
C PHE A 5 -9.74 8.30 -0.32
N LYS A 6 -10.32 7.37 0.45
CA LYS A 6 -11.21 6.32 -0.08
C LYS A 6 -12.42 6.90 -0.80
N GLY A 7 -13.05 7.95 -0.26
CA GLY A 7 -14.16 8.64 -0.89
C GLY A 7 -13.78 9.31 -2.21
N LYS A 8 -12.70 10.10 -2.22
CA LYS A 8 -12.21 10.77 -3.43
C LYS A 8 -11.84 9.78 -4.54
N SER A 9 -11.10 8.73 -4.20
CA SER A 9 -10.69 7.70 -5.17
C SER A 9 -11.87 6.89 -5.70
N THR A 10 -12.88 6.61 -4.87
CA THR A 10 -14.14 5.97 -5.32
C THR A 10 -14.89 6.86 -6.30
N ASN A 11 -15.06 8.15 -6.00
CA ASN A 11 -15.71 9.09 -6.91
C ASN A 11 -14.97 9.17 -8.25
N LYS A 12 -13.63 9.21 -8.22
CA LYS A 12 -12.82 9.20 -9.44
C LYS A 12 -12.96 7.90 -10.23
N SER A 13 -12.97 6.73 -9.57
CA SER A 13 -13.11 5.45 -10.26
C SER A 13 -14.47 5.33 -10.96
N TRP A 14 -15.54 5.91 -10.42
CA TRP A 14 -16.85 5.94 -11.08
C TRP A 14 -16.83 6.74 -12.39
N THR A 15 -16.03 7.80 -12.48
CA THR A 15 -15.81 8.54 -13.74
C THR A 15 -15.05 7.72 -14.78
N LEU A 16 -14.32 6.69 -14.34
CA LEU A 16 -13.57 5.76 -15.19
C LEU A 16 -14.36 4.48 -15.50
N GLY A 17 -15.66 4.44 -15.16
CA GLY A 17 -16.55 3.32 -15.47
C GLY A 17 -16.65 2.25 -14.38
N HIS A 18 -15.91 2.36 -13.26
CA HIS A 18 -16.09 1.45 -12.12
C HIS A 18 -17.50 1.58 -11.55
N ARG A 19 -18.06 0.46 -11.08
CA ARG A 19 -19.38 0.40 -10.42
C ARG A 19 -19.28 -0.42 -9.14
N GLY A 20 -20.06 -0.03 -8.14
CA GLY A 20 -20.01 -0.66 -6.83
C GLY A 20 -18.88 -0.16 -5.94
N ARG A 21 -18.59 -0.94 -4.91
CA ARG A 21 -17.70 -0.57 -3.81
C ARG A 21 -16.25 -0.84 -4.18
N LEU A 22 -15.45 0.22 -4.27
CA LEU A 22 -14.02 0.10 -4.57
C LEU A 22 -13.20 -0.38 -3.37
N TRP A 23 -13.49 0.14 -2.17
CA TRP A 23 -12.70 -0.11 -0.96
C TRP A 23 -13.43 -0.97 0.06
N GLN A 24 -12.73 -1.90 0.69
CA GLN A 24 -13.21 -2.61 1.87
C GLN A 24 -13.56 -1.64 3.03
N PRO A 25 -14.56 -1.98 3.88
CA PRO A 25 -14.86 -1.19 5.07
C PRO A 25 -13.67 -1.17 6.03
N ARG A 26 -13.43 0.00 6.64
CA ARG A 26 -12.35 0.24 7.59
C ARG A 26 -10.95 0.01 6.99
N SER A 27 -9.93 0.46 7.71
CA SER A 27 -8.51 0.26 7.42
C SER A 27 -7.90 -0.58 8.51
N TYR A 28 -6.81 -1.26 8.17
CA TYR A 28 -5.93 -1.80 9.19
C TYR A 28 -4.91 -0.72 9.54
N ASP A 29 -4.83 -0.41 10.82
CA ASP A 29 -3.90 0.57 11.38
C ASP A 29 -3.12 -0.11 12.49
N HIS A 30 -1.79 -0.08 12.38
CA HIS A 30 -0.87 -0.65 13.36
C HIS A 30 0.17 0.39 13.74
N VAL A 31 0.19 0.75 15.02
CA VAL A 31 1.18 1.66 15.59
C VAL A 31 2.37 0.81 16.03
N LEU A 32 3.54 1.07 15.46
CA LEU A 32 4.75 0.36 15.82
C LEU A 32 5.19 0.72 17.24
N ARG A 33 5.47 -0.31 18.02
CA ARG A 33 6.05 -0.20 19.36
C ARG A 33 7.57 -0.10 19.28
N GLU A 34 8.20 0.25 20.40
CA GLU A 34 9.64 0.47 20.48
C GLU A 34 10.45 -0.80 20.14
N GLU A 35 9.92 -1.97 20.50
CA GLU A 35 10.51 -3.27 20.19
C GLU A 35 10.35 -3.71 18.72
N GLU A 36 9.50 -3.03 17.94
CA GLU A 36 9.26 -3.37 16.54
C GLU A 36 10.20 -2.63 15.60
N SER A 37 10.90 -3.37 14.74
CA SER A 37 11.79 -2.78 13.75
C SER A 37 11.00 -2.16 12.59
N VAL A 38 11.12 -0.84 12.44
CA VAL A 38 10.62 -0.10 11.26
C VAL A 38 11.17 -0.71 9.97
N MET A 39 12.43 -1.14 9.97
CA MET A 39 13.08 -1.76 8.80
C MET A 39 12.43 -3.09 8.44
N ALA A 40 12.11 -3.93 9.43
CA ALA A 40 11.44 -5.20 9.18
C ALA A 40 10.03 -4.99 8.58
N VAL A 41 9.31 -3.96 9.03
CA VAL A 41 7.99 -3.61 8.48
C VAL A 41 8.11 -3.06 7.06
N ALA A 42 9.10 -2.20 6.80
CA ALA A 42 9.38 -1.70 5.46
C ALA A 42 9.72 -2.85 4.50
N ASP A 43 10.61 -3.76 4.91
CA ASP A 43 11.00 -4.92 4.11
C ASP A 43 9.82 -5.85 3.84
N TYR A 44 8.91 -6.02 4.82
CA TYR A 44 7.65 -6.73 4.62
C TYR A 44 6.77 -6.07 3.54
N ILE A 45 6.58 -4.74 3.63
CA ILE A 45 5.77 -3.99 2.66
C ILE A 45 6.35 -4.11 1.25
N LEU A 46 7.66 -3.93 1.09
CA LEU A 46 8.36 -4.00 -0.20
C LEU A 46 8.29 -5.41 -0.80
N ASN A 47 8.37 -6.46 0.01
CA ASN A 47 8.31 -7.84 -0.47
C ASN A 47 6.88 -8.36 -0.71
N ASN A 48 5.82 -7.61 -0.41
CA ASN A 48 4.44 -8.05 -0.66
C ASN A 48 4.15 -8.41 -2.13
N PRO A 49 4.59 -7.64 -3.14
CA PRO A 49 4.46 -8.02 -4.55
C PRO A 49 5.16 -9.34 -4.89
N VAL A 50 6.33 -9.61 -4.30
CA VAL A 50 7.06 -10.88 -4.45
C VAL A 50 6.27 -12.03 -3.82
N ARG A 51 5.80 -11.84 -2.58
CA ARG A 51 4.95 -12.82 -1.86
C ARG A 51 3.65 -13.14 -2.58
N LYS A 52 3.11 -12.19 -3.35
CA LYS A 52 1.92 -12.37 -4.20
C LYS A 52 2.24 -12.91 -5.60
N GLY A 53 3.52 -13.07 -5.94
CA GLY A 53 3.96 -13.62 -7.22
C GLY A 53 3.87 -12.65 -8.40
N TYR A 54 3.73 -11.33 -8.14
CA TYR A 54 3.65 -10.33 -9.20
C TYR A 54 5.01 -10.03 -9.85
N VAL A 55 6.08 -10.13 -9.06
CA VAL A 55 7.46 -9.87 -9.49
C VAL A 55 8.42 -10.84 -8.79
N LYS A 56 9.62 -11.02 -9.36
CA LYS A 56 10.66 -11.89 -8.78
C LYS A 56 11.49 -11.16 -7.72
N GLN A 57 11.74 -9.87 -7.92
CA GLN A 57 12.44 -9.00 -6.97
C GLN A 57 11.54 -7.81 -6.63
N TRP A 58 11.61 -7.31 -5.40
CA TRP A 58 10.73 -6.23 -4.97
C TRP A 58 10.98 -4.92 -5.74
N GLN A 59 12.22 -4.70 -6.19
CA GLN A 59 12.64 -3.54 -6.99
C GLN A 59 11.96 -3.49 -8.36
N ASP A 60 11.50 -4.64 -8.87
CA ASP A 60 10.80 -4.72 -10.15
C ASP A 60 9.35 -4.20 -10.04
N TRP A 61 8.85 -3.91 -8.83
CA TRP A 61 7.50 -3.38 -8.63
C TRP A 61 7.49 -1.85 -8.75
N PRO A 62 6.89 -1.26 -9.80
CA PRO A 62 7.01 0.17 -10.10
C PRO A 62 6.21 1.07 -9.15
N TYR A 63 5.34 0.49 -8.31
CA TYR A 63 4.45 1.22 -7.42
C TYR A 63 4.92 1.23 -5.96
N SER A 64 6.16 0.83 -5.69
CA SER A 64 6.80 0.93 -4.38
C SER A 64 8.21 1.46 -4.51
N VAL A 65 8.66 2.25 -3.53
CA VAL A 65 10.01 2.80 -3.48
C VAL A 65 10.50 2.86 -2.03
N ARG A 66 11.80 2.65 -1.84
CA ARG A 66 12.49 3.00 -0.59
C ARG A 66 13.04 4.41 -0.72
N LEU A 67 12.57 5.33 0.11
CA LEU A 67 13.03 6.72 0.08
C LEU A 67 14.43 6.87 0.71
N ASP A 68 14.78 6.01 1.67
CA ASP A 68 16.08 5.96 2.35
C ASP A 68 17.21 5.37 1.49
N LEU A 69 16.90 4.82 0.31
CA LEU A 69 17.91 4.44 -0.70
C LEU A 69 18.13 5.53 -1.76
N LEU A 70 17.39 6.65 -1.67
CA LEU A 70 17.46 7.75 -2.61
C LEU A 70 18.20 8.98 -2.03
N LEU A 71 18.76 8.86 -0.82
CA LEU A 71 19.55 9.87 -0.10
C LEU A 71 20.83 9.21 0.42
#